data_AF-A0A7V2LKK0-F1
#
_entry.id   AF-A0A7V2LKK0-F1
#
_cell.length_a   1.000
_cell.length_b   1.000
_cell.length_c   1.000
_cell.angle_alpha   90.00
_cell.angle_beta   90.00
_cell.angle_gamma   90.00
#
_symmetry.space_group_name_H-M   'P 1'
#
loop_
_entity.id
_entity.type
_entity.pdbx_description
1 polymer ?
#
loop_
_entity_poly.entity_id
_entity_poly.type
_entity_poly.pdbx_seq_one_letter_code
_entity_poly.pdbx_strand_id
1 'polypeptide(L)'
;GPRPLYVQAGSLVTERSVGARQYGRFLIDIFEEWVRKDIGQVYVQMFDVALGSWVGQHNLCVFAPTCGDALALEHTGDLYACDHYVEPDYLLGNILETPMIELVASDKQRQFGQDKMDTLPHYCQQCEVRFACHGGCPRNRFIDTPDGEPGLNYLCEGYKAFFRHVNQPMRIMAELLRQNRAPAEIMRWYAAEDAKRKKTRHPRQT
;
A
#
# COMPACT_ATOMS: atom_id res chain seq x y z
N GLY A 1 -21.57 -4.83 29.78
CA GLY A 1 -20.33 -5.59 30.04
C GLY A 1 -19.17 -4.82 29.43
N PRO A 2 -17.95 -4.92 29.97
CA PRO A 2 -16.79 -4.34 29.32
C PRO A 2 -16.73 -4.92 27.90
N ARG A 3 -16.81 -4.05 26.87
CA ARG A 3 -16.58 -4.49 25.49
C ARG A 3 -15.14 -4.98 25.47
N PRO A 4 -14.86 -6.24 25.11
CA PRO A 4 -13.48 -6.63 24.91
C PRO A 4 -13.00 -5.86 23.67
N LEU A 5 -12.29 -4.76 23.89
CA LEU A 5 -11.28 -4.34 22.93
C LEU A 5 -10.33 -5.54 22.87
N TYR A 6 -10.40 -6.28 21.77
CA TYR A 6 -9.49 -7.40 21.56
C TYR A 6 -8.12 -6.80 21.28
N VAL A 7 -7.10 -7.30 21.97
CA VAL A 7 -5.71 -6.95 21.65
C VAL A 7 -5.27 -7.82 20.49
N GLN A 8 -4.80 -7.19 19.42
CA GLN A 8 -4.26 -7.85 18.24
C GLN A 8 -2.86 -8.39 18.55
N ALA A 9 -2.80 -9.67 18.93
CA ALA A 9 -1.55 -10.37 19.20
C ALA A 9 -1.45 -11.67 18.39
N GLY A 10 -0.23 -11.98 17.92
CA GLY A 10 0.11 -13.20 17.20
C GLY A 10 0.46 -13.00 15.73
N SER A 11 0.73 -14.11 15.04
CA SER A 11 1.21 -14.15 13.65
C SER A 11 0.38 -15.06 12.75
N LEU A 12 -0.79 -15.51 13.23
CA LEU A 12 -1.62 -16.50 12.57
C LEU A 12 -2.64 -15.85 11.64
N VAL A 13 -2.95 -16.56 10.57
CA VAL A 13 -4.04 -16.27 9.64
C VAL A 13 -5.04 -17.41 9.64
N THR A 14 -6.25 -17.16 9.14
CA THR A 14 -7.32 -18.16 9.05
C THR A 14 -7.51 -18.65 7.62
N GLU A 15 -8.28 -19.74 7.44
CA GLU A 15 -8.67 -20.25 6.12
C GLU A 15 -9.41 -19.22 5.24
N ARG A 16 -10.01 -18.19 5.86
CA ARG A 16 -10.70 -17.09 5.17
C ARG A 16 -9.77 -15.94 4.80
N SER A 17 -8.49 -16.01 5.17
CA SER A 17 -7.52 -14.94 4.92
C SER A 17 -7.05 -14.98 3.46
N VAL A 18 -6.90 -13.81 2.85
CA VAL A 18 -6.36 -13.71 1.49
C VAL A 18 -4.87 -14.04 1.52
N GLY A 19 -4.41 -14.98 0.69
CA GLY A 19 -2.99 -15.31 0.57
C GLY A 19 -2.20 -14.22 -0.17
N ALA A 20 -0.92 -14.03 0.20
CA ALA A 20 -0.05 -13.03 -0.43
C ALA A 20 0.01 -13.13 -1.96
N ARG A 21 0.25 -14.34 -2.49
CA ARG A 21 0.24 -14.60 -3.95
C ARG A 21 -1.12 -14.34 -4.60
N GLN A 22 -2.20 -14.73 -3.92
CA GLN A 22 -3.56 -14.52 -4.44
C GLN A 22 -3.85 -13.03 -4.57
N TYR A 23 -3.48 -12.25 -3.56
CA TYR A 23 -3.65 -10.80 -3.58
C TYR A 23 -2.82 -10.14 -4.69
N GLY A 24 -1.55 -10.51 -4.83
CA GLY A 24 -0.70 -9.99 -5.91
C GLY A 24 -1.25 -10.30 -7.30
N ARG A 25 -1.73 -11.54 -7.51
CA ARG A 25 -2.37 -11.94 -8.77
C ARG A 25 -3.63 -11.13 -9.04
N PHE A 26 -4.50 -10.97 -8.04
CA PHE A 26 -5.69 -10.13 -8.15
C PHE A 26 -5.34 -8.70 -8.57
N LEU A 27 -4.37 -8.06 -7.91
CA LEU A 27 -3.95 -6.71 -8.26
C LEU A 27 -3.43 -6.60 -9.70
N ILE A 28 -2.64 -7.57 -10.15
CA ILE A 28 -2.11 -7.63 -11.51
C ILE A 28 -3.24 -7.84 -12.52
N ASP A 29 -4.15 -8.78 -12.27
CA ASP A 29 -5.25 -9.09 -13.19
C ASP A 29 -6.18 -7.87 -13.37
N ILE A 30 -6.52 -7.18 -12.28
CA ILE A 30 -7.32 -5.94 -12.34
C ILE A 30 -6.54 -4.80 -13.01
N PHE A 31 -5.24 -4.69 -12.75
CA PHE A 31 -4.41 -3.67 -13.37
C PHE A 31 -4.35 -3.83 -14.88
N GLU A 32 -4.19 -5.07 -15.38
CA GLU A 32 -4.13 -5.35 -16.81
C GLU A 32 -5.45 -4.99 -17.53
N GLU A 33 -6.60 -5.15 -16.88
CA GLU A 33 -7.87 -4.68 -17.44
C GLU A 33 -7.93 -3.14 -17.43
N TRP A 34 -7.67 -2.53 -16.27
CA TRP A 34 -7.75 -1.09 -16.07
C TRP A 34 -6.83 -0.30 -17.01
N VAL A 35 -5.56 -0.71 -17.12
CA VAL A 35 -4.53 0.01 -17.88
C VAL A 35 -4.80 0.03 -19.39
N ARG A 36 -5.69 -0.86 -19.87
CA ARG A 36 -6.07 -0.95 -21.29
C ARG A 36 -7.31 -0.16 -21.65
N LYS A 37 -8.18 0.11 -20.69
CA LYS A 37 -9.57 0.53 -20.96
C LYS A 37 -10.00 1.77 -20.19
N ASP A 38 -9.53 1.92 -18.95
CA ASP A 38 -10.25 2.71 -17.96
C ASP A 38 -9.47 3.91 -17.42
N ILE A 39 -8.22 4.13 -17.86
CA ILE A 39 -7.41 5.25 -17.37
C ILE A 39 -8.09 6.58 -17.69
N GLY A 40 -8.37 7.37 -16.64
CA GLY A 40 -9.05 8.66 -16.71
C GLY A 40 -10.58 8.57 -16.62
N GLN A 41 -11.15 7.37 -16.56
CA GLN A 41 -12.59 7.13 -16.38
C GLN A 41 -12.90 6.42 -15.06
N VAL A 42 -12.07 5.43 -14.70
CA VAL A 42 -12.16 4.70 -13.43
C VAL A 42 -10.89 4.94 -12.63
N TYR A 43 -11.05 5.31 -11.36
CA TYR A 43 -9.96 5.58 -10.44
C TYR A 43 -9.89 4.46 -9.40
N VAL A 44 -8.77 3.75 -9.41
CA VAL A 44 -8.52 2.63 -8.50
C VAL A 44 -7.41 3.06 -7.57
N GLN A 45 -7.72 3.26 -6.29
CA GLN A 45 -6.80 3.82 -5.29
C GLN A 45 -5.40 3.18 -5.32
N MET A 46 -5.31 1.85 -5.45
CA MET A 46 -4.01 1.15 -5.53
C MET A 46 -3.17 1.62 -6.72
N PHE A 47 -3.78 1.86 -7.87
CA PHE A 47 -3.08 2.24 -9.10
C PHE A 47 -2.73 3.72 -9.09
N ASP A 48 -3.61 4.55 -8.54
CA ASP A 48 -3.35 5.98 -8.36
C ASP A 48 -2.23 6.22 -7.35
N VAL A 49 -2.21 5.49 -6.24
CA VAL A 49 -1.12 5.56 -5.25
C VAL A 49 0.18 4.99 -5.80
N ALA A 50 0.12 3.92 -6.60
CA ALA A 50 1.29 3.43 -7.31
C ALA A 50 1.85 4.51 -8.24
N LEU A 51 1.03 5.14 -9.11
CA LEU A 51 1.49 6.22 -9.97
C LEU A 51 2.06 7.40 -9.18
N GLY A 52 1.40 7.77 -8.08
CA GLY A 52 1.89 8.77 -7.12
C GLY A 52 3.33 8.48 -6.68
N SER A 53 3.63 7.25 -6.30
CA SER A 53 4.97 6.86 -5.85
C SER A 53 6.04 7.05 -6.95
N TRP A 54 5.71 6.86 -8.23
CA TRP A 54 6.63 7.10 -9.35
C TRP A 54 6.84 8.58 -9.68
N VAL A 55 5.97 9.46 -9.18
CA VAL A 55 6.11 10.92 -9.26
C VAL A 55 6.49 11.56 -7.91
N GLY A 56 6.88 10.76 -6.92
CA GLY A 56 7.33 11.24 -5.61
C GLY A 56 6.20 11.73 -4.69
N GLN A 57 4.98 11.26 -4.90
CA GLN A 57 3.79 11.61 -4.12
C GLN A 57 3.25 10.37 -3.39
N HIS A 58 3.25 10.41 -2.06
CA HIS A 58 2.87 9.27 -1.22
C HIS A 58 1.60 9.56 -0.42
N ASN A 59 0.45 9.49 -1.10
CA ASN A 59 -0.82 10.01 -0.59
C ASN A 59 -1.65 9.04 0.26
N LEU A 60 -1.20 7.79 0.42
CA LEU A 60 -1.88 6.79 1.25
C LEU A 60 -0.92 6.27 2.33
N CYS A 61 -1.34 6.35 3.59
CA CYS A 61 -0.51 5.99 4.74
C CYS A 61 0.06 4.56 4.66
N VAL A 62 -0.62 3.63 3.97
CA VAL A 62 -0.14 2.24 3.76
C VAL A 62 1.14 2.21 2.94
N PHE A 63 1.30 3.10 1.96
CA PHE A 63 2.42 3.13 1.02
C PHE A 63 3.29 4.39 1.13
N ALA A 64 3.08 5.22 2.14
CA ALA A 64 3.99 6.33 2.48
C ALA A 64 5.18 5.87 3.33
N PRO A 65 6.27 6.65 3.43
CA PRO A 65 7.40 6.29 4.32
C PRO A 65 6.97 6.18 5.79
N THR A 66 6.18 7.14 6.27
CA THR A 66 5.64 7.22 7.62
C THR A 66 4.10 7.14 7.63
N CYS A 67 3.50 7.06 8.80
CA CYS A 67 2.05 7.14 9.00
C CYS A 67 1.70 8.02 10.21
N GLY A 68 0.49 7.92 10.76
CA GLY A 68 0.09 8.60 12.00
C GLY A 68 -0.86 9.80 11.82
N ASP A 69 -1.17 10.22 10.60
CA ASP A 69 -2.10 11.34 10.41
C ASP A 69 -3.59 10.92 10.34
N ALA A 70 -3.86 9.62 10.23
CA ALA A 70 -5.19 9.04 10.11
C ALA A 70 -5.71 8.52 11.46
N LEU A 71 -5.89 9.43 12.42
CA LEU A 71 -6.33 9.10 13.78
C LEU A 71 -7.75 8.54 13.82
N ALA A 72 -8.03 7.70 14.82
CA ALA A 72 -9.36 7.18 15.08
C ALA A 72 -9.97 7.86 16.32
N LEU A 73 -11.08 8.56 16.14
CA LEU A 73 -11.85 9.16 17.22
C LEU A 73 -13.08 8.30 17.50
N GLU A 74 -13.15 7.76 18.71
CA GLU A 74 -14.32 7.00 19.18
C GLU A 74 -15.42 7.94 19.71
N HIS A 75 -16.65 7.42 19.72
CA HIS A 75 -17.83 8.14 20.21
C HIS A 75 -17.74 8.58 21.69
N THR A 76 -16.83 8.01 22.47
CA THR A 76 -16.53 8.39 23.87
C THR A 76 -15.66 9.64 23.98
N GLY A 77 -15.11 10.12 22.86
CA GLY A 77 -14.08 11.16 22.84
C GLY A 77 -12.65 10.61 22.87
N ASP A 78 -12.46 9.30 23.03
CA ASP A 78 -11.13 8.69 23.03
C ASP A 78 -10.50 8.77 21.64
N LEU A 79 -9.26 9.24 21.58
CA LEU A 79 -8.50 9.41 20.35
C LEU A 79 -7.34 8.40 20.31
N TYR A 80 -7.29 7.60 19.25
CA TYR A 80 -6.28 6.57 19.02
C TYR A 80 -5.41 6.90 17.81
N ALA A 81 -4.23 6.30 17.76
CA ALA A 81 -3.23 6.58 16.74
C ALA A 81 -3.69 6.29 15.29
N CYS A 82 -4.54 5.28 15.09
CA CYS A 82 -5.07 4.85 13.79
C CYS A 82 -6.25 3.87 13.99
N ASP A 83 -7.14 3.76 13.00
CA ASP A 83 -8.28 2.81 12.99
C ASP A 83 -7.86 1.33 13.08
N HIS A 84 -6.63 1.00 12.69
CA HIS A 84 -6.05 -0.32 12.88
C HIS A 84 -5.51 -0.58 14.29
N TYR A 85 -5.42 0.45 15.13
CA TYR A 85 -4.76 0.43 16.43
C TYR A 85 -5.67 1.08 17.50
N VAL A 86 -6.92 0.61 17.61
CA VAL A 86 -7.89 1.05 18.61
C VAL A 86 -7.77 0.18 19.87
N GLU A 87 -6.62 0.30 20.54
CA GLU A 87 -6.23 -0.50 21.71
C GLU A 87 -5.56 0.37 22.78
N PRO A 88 -5.53 -0.06 24.06
CA PRO A 88 -5.00 0.76 25.15
C PRO A 88 -3.59 1.33 24.91
N ASP A 89 -2.69 0.54 24.32
CA ASP A 89 -1.31 0.96 24.05
C ASP A 89 -1.23 2.12 23.05
N TYR A 90 -2.26 2.33 22.24
CA TYR A 90 -2.32 3.34 21.18
C TYR A 90 -3.32 4.47 21.48
N LEU A 91 -3.94 4.47 22.67
CA LEU A 91 -4.76 5.59 23.15
C LEU A 91 -3.87 6.82 23.37
N LEU A 92 -4.22 7.94 22.75
CA LEU A 92 -3.52 9.21 22.92
C LEU A 92 -4.12 10.03 24.07
N GLY A 93 -5.44 9.95 24.27
CA GLY A 93 -6.18 10.65 25.32
C GLY A 93 -7.65 10.81 24.95
N ASN A 94 -8.37 11.68 25.67
CA ASN A 94 -9.76 12.00 25.39
C ASN A 94 -9.92 13.47 25.01
N ILE A 95 -10.60 13.76 23.90
CA ILE A 95 -10.76 15.11 23.35
C ILE A 95 -11.64 16.04 24.21
N LEU A 96 -12.39 15.48 25.16
CA LEU A 96 -13.17 16.26 26.13
C LEU A 96 -12.30 16.84 27.25
N GLU A 97 -11.10 16.30 27.43
CA GLU A 97 -10.15 16.67 28.49
C GLU A 97 -8.93 17.41 27.94
N THR A 98 -8.39 16.96 26.81
CA THR A 98 -7.18 17.51 26.19
C THR A 98 -7.48 18.00 24.77
N PRO A 99 -7.06 19.22 24.36
CA PRO A 99 -7.23 19.68 23.00
C PRO A 99 -6.62 18.70 21.99
N MET A 100 -7.38 18.34 20.95
CA MET A 100 -6.96 17.34 19.95
C MET A 100 -5.59 17.65 19.33
N ILE A 101 -5.27 18.93 19.12
CA ILE A 101 -3.98 19.34 18.56
C ILE A 101 -2.79 18.91 19.43
N GLU A 102 -2.95 18.89 20.75
CA GLU A 102 -1.90 18.45 21.69
C GLU A 102 -1.73 16.92 21.61
N LEU A 103 -2.83 16.18 21.49
CA LEU A 103 -2.82 14.73 21.32
C LEU A 103 -2.14 14.32 19.99
N VAL A 104 -2.50 14.99 18.90
CA VAL A 104 -1.93 14.76 17.56
C VAL A 104 -0.45 15.14 17.51
N ALA A 105 -0.06 16.22 18.18
CA ALA A 105 1.32 16.69 18.21
C ALA A 105 2.20 15.95 19.25
N SER A 106 1.63 15.01 20.01
CA SER A 106 2.35 14.30 21.08
C SER A 106 3.52 13.48 20.56
N ASP A 107 4.55 13.32 21.39
CA ASP A 107 5.72 12.48 21.06
C ASP A 107 5.31 11.02 20.82
N LYS A 108 4.28 10.55 21.54
CA LYS A 108 3.69 9.22 21.33
C LYS A 108 3.18 9.05 19.89
N GLN A 109 2.42 10.02 19.38
CA GLN A 109 1.86 9.95 18.02
C GLN A 109 2.93 10.11 16.94
N ARG A 110 3.90 11.00 17.17
CA ARG A 110 5.05 11.17 16.27
C ARG A 110 5.88 9.89 16.17
N GLN A 111 6.17 9.25 17.31
CA GLN A 111 6.91 8.00 17.35
C GLN A 111 6.15 6.89 16.62
N PHE A 112 4.85 6.72 16.89
CA PHE A 112 4.01 5.76 16.17
C PHE A 112 4.10 5.92 14.64
N GLY A 113 4.04 7.16 14.16
CA GLY A 113 4.16 7.46 12.74
C GLY A 113 5.54 7.14 12.15
N GLN A 114 6.59 7.47 12.89
CA GLN A 114 7.99 7.28 12.53
C GLN A 114 8.42 5.81 12.56
N ASP A 115 7.90 5.02 13.50
CA ASP A 115 8.18 3.59 13.65
C ASP A 115 7.90 2.83 12.36
N LYS A 116 6.92 3.25 11.56
CA LYS A 116 6.67 2.65 10.24
C LYS A 116 7.93 2.58 9.38
N MET A 117 8.74 3.63 9.39
CA MET A 117 9.98 3.70 8.62
C MET A 117 11.13 3.05 9.38
N ASP A 118 11.27 3.37 10.67
CA ASP A 118 12.45 3.01 11.48
C ASP A 118 12.51 1.52 11.81
N THR A 119 11.35 0.85 11.91
CA THR A 119 11.24 -0.58 12.19
C THR A 119 11.19 -1.45 10.93
N LEU A 120 11.48 -0.87 9.75
CA LEU A 120 11.55 -1.66 8.52
C LEU A 120 12.66 -2.71 8.61
N PRO A 121 12.38 -4.00 8.35
CA PRO A 121 13.43 -5.00 8.34
C PRO A 121 14.44 -4.73 7.21
N HIS A 122 15.67 -5.17 7.39
CA HIS A 122 16.75 -5.05 6.41
C HIS A 122 16.35 -5.58 5.03
N TYR A 123 15.60 -6.69 4.98
CA TYR A 123 15.02 -7.22 3.74
C TYR A 123 14.19 -6.17 2.96
N CYS A 124 13.40 -5.36 3.67
CA CYS A 124 12.60 -4.29 3.08
C CYS A 124 13.46 -3.08 2.73
N GLN A 125 14.48 -2.75 3.53
CA GLN A 125 15.37 -1.62 3.29
C GLN A 125 16.14 -1.75 1.97
N GLN A 126 16.51 -2.98 1.59
CA GLN A 126 17.22 -3.32 0.35
C GLN A 126 16.29 -3.66 -0.83
N CYS A 127 14.97 -3.68 -0.62
CA CYS A 127 14.01 -4.11 -1.63
C CYS A 127 13.86 -3.08 -2.77
N GLU A 128 13.92 -3.53 -4.02
CA GLU A 128 13.87 -2.63 -5.18
C GLU A 128 12.54 -1.87 -5.36
N VAL A 129 11.47 -2.36 -4.74
CA VAL A 129 10.15 -1.70 -4.74
C VAL A 129 9.88 -0.89 -3.46
N ARG A 130 10.86 -0.74 -2.56
CA ARG A 130 10.69 0.00 -1.29
C ARG A 130 10.14 1.39 -1.51
N PHE A 131 10.62 2.12 -2.52
CA PHE A 131 10.19 3.49 -2.80
C PHE A 131 8.68 3.66 -3.03
N ALA A 132 7.99 2.58 -3.44
CA ALA A 132 6.54 2.54 -3.64
C ALA A 132 5.80 1.73 -2.56
N CYS A 133 6.46 0.74 -1.95
CA CYS A 133 5.83 -0.15 -0.99
C CYS A 133 5.98 0.32 0.46
N HIS A 134 7.18 0.80 0.85
CA HIS A 134 7.55 1.20 2.22
C HIS A 134 7.12 0.19 3.31
N GLY A 135 7.18 -1.10 2.99
CA GLY A 135 6.82 -2.20 3.89
C GLY A 135 5.32 -2.33 4.20
N GLY A 136 4.46 -1.62 3.48
CA GLY A 136 3.01 -1.60 3.72
C GLY A 136 2.63 -1.09 5.12
N CYS A 137 1.38 -1.31 5.51
CA CYS A 137 0.88 -0.96 6.85
C CYS A 137 1.58 -1.80 7.94
N PRO A 138 2.10 -1.19 9.03
CA PRO A 138 2.69 -1.91 10.16
C PRO A 138 1.80 -2.97 10.78
N ARG A 139 0.47 -2.78 10.77
CA ARG A 139 -0.51 -3.74 11.29
C ARG A 139 -0.41 -5.12 10.61
N ASN A 140 0.08 -5.17 9.38
CA ASN A 140 0.23 -6.42 8.63
C ASN A 140 1.66 -6.98 8.70
N ARG A 141 2.57 -6.41 9.51
CA ARG A 141 3.99 -6.80 9.63
C ARG A 141 4.23 -7.83 10.73
N PHE A 142 3.60 -9.00 10.59
CA PHE A 142 3.59 -10.03 11.62
C PHE A 142 4.24 -11.36 11.19
N ILE A 143 4.88 -11.43 10.02
CA ILE A 143 5.63 -12.61 9.57
C ILE A 143 7.13 -12.30 9.52
N ASP A 144 7.94 -13.36 9.48
CA ASP A 144 9.39 -13.25 9.34
C ASP A 144 9.79 -13.06 7.87
N THR A 145 10.91 -12.38 7.67
CA THR A 145 11.63 -12.28 6.40
C THR A 145 12.22 -13.64 6.00
N PRO A 146 12.61 -13.84 4.73
CA PRO A 146 13.29 -15.07 4.29
C PRO A 146 14.59 -15.37 5.05
N ASP A 147 15.24 -14.35 5.60
CA ASP A 147 16.44 -14.41 6.43
C ASP A 147 16.17 -14.48 7.94
N GLY A 148 14.89 -14.51 8.35
CA GLY A 148 14.47 -14.76 9.73
C GLY A 148 14.32 -13.51 10.62
N GLU A 149 14.56 -12.31 10.09
CA GLU A 149 14.23 -11.06 10.78
C GLU A 149 12.70 -10.86 10.83
N PRO A 150 12.10 -10.48 11.98
CA PRO A 150 10.67 -10.25 12.08
C PRO A 150 10.24 -8.96 11.37
N GLY A 151 8.93 -8.72 11.29
CA GLY A 151 8.38 -7.44 10.82
C GLY A 151 8.19 -7.35 9.30
N LEU A 152 8.17 -8.49 8.61
CA LEU A 152 7.78 -8.53 7.20
C LEU A 152 6.25 -8.48 7.06
N ASN A 153 5.79 -7.70 6.08
CA ASN A 153 4.37 -7.63 5.75
C ASN A 153 3.86 -8.99 5.23
N TYR A 154 2.77 -9.50 5.78
CA TYR A 154 2.15 -10.75 5.35
C TYR A 154 1.83 -10.80 3.85
N LEU A 155 1.50 -9.66 3.23
CA LEU A 155 1.23 -9.55 1.80
C LEU A 155 2.47 -9.19 0.95
N CYS A 156 3.68 -9.24 1.53
CA CYS A 156 4.92 -8.80 0.87
C CYS A 156 5.12 -9.44 -0.51
N GLU A 157 4.96 -10.76 -0.63
CA GLU A 157 5.14 -11.48 -1.89
C GLU A 157 4.21 -10.93 -2.99
N GLY A 158 2.95 -10.65 -2.64
CA GLY A 158 1.96 -10.07 -3.54
C GLY A 158 2.29 -8.65 -3.96
N TYR A 159 2.68 -7.79 -3.00
CA TYR A 159 3.10 -6.42 -3.30
C TYR A 159 4.35 -6.38 -4.19
N LYS A 160 5.35 -7.22 -3.90
CA LYS A 160 6.56 -7.32 -4.74
C LYS A 160 6.21 -7.73 -6.17
N ALA A 161 5.35 -8.73 -6.34
CA ALA A 161 4.89 -9.15 -7.66
C ALA A 161 4.18 -8.01 -8.40
N PHE A 162 3.23 -7.34 -7.74
CA PHE A 162 2.47 -6.24 -8.32
C PHE A 162 3.37 -5.05 -8.72
N PHE A 163 4.18 -4.51 -7.80
CA PHE A 163 5.03 -3.34 -8.09
C PHE A 163 6.09 -3.61 -9.15
N ARG A 164 6.62 -4.84 -9.23
CA ARG A 164 7.48 -5.26 -10.34
C ARG A 164 6.74 -5.26 -11.67
N HIS A 165 5.53 -5.84 -11.70
CA HIS A 165 4.71 -5.94 -12.89
C HIS A 165 4.33 -4.57 -13.46
N VAL A 166 3.88 -3.65 -12.60
CA VAL A 166 3.46 -2.31 -13.03
C VAL A 166 4.62 -1.34 -13.24
N ASN A 167 5.87 -1.74 -13.02
CA ASN A 167 6.99 -0.80 -13.07
C ASN A 167 7.13 -0.10 -14.44
N GLN A 168 7.11 -0.86 -15.53
CA GLN A 168 7.19 -0.28 -16.87
C GLN A 168 6.03 0.69 -17.17
N PRO A 169 4.74 0.30 -17.00
CA PRO A 169 3.65 1.21 -17.29
C PRO A 169 3.62 2.43 -16.36
N MET A 170 3.95 2.28 -15.08
CA MET A 170 4.04 3.42 -14.16
C MET A 170 5.14 4.39 -14.55
N ARG A 171 6.31 3.91 -15.02
CA ARG A 171 7.37 4.79 -15.55
C ARG A 171 6.92 5.58 -16.77
N ILE A 172 6.18 4.95 -17.69
CA ILE A 172 5.64 5.62 -18.88
C ILE A 172 4.60 6.68 -18.47
N MET A 173 3.65 6.32 -17.60
CA MET A 173 2.64 7.26 -17.10
C MET A 173 3.25 8.44 -16.34
N ALA A 174 4.26 8.19 -15.49
CA ALA A 174 4.99 9.24 -14.79
C ALA A 174 5.72 10.18 -15.75
N GLU A 175 6.31 9.65 -16.83
CA GLU A 175 6.95 10.47 -17.85
C GLU A 175 5.95 11.32 -18.64
N LEU A 176 4.77 10.76 -18.97
CA LEU A 176 3.68 11.53 -19.55
C LEU A 176 3.28 12.70 -18.64
N LEU A 177 3.11 12.46 -17.33
CA LEU A 177 2.81 13.52 -16.37
C LEU A 177 3.88 14.61 -16.33
N ARG A 178 5.17 14.24 -16.34
CA ARG A 178 6.28 15.22 -16.37
C ARG A 178 6.27 16.08 -17.64
N GLN A 179 5.74 15.54 -18.74
CA GLN A 179 5.55 16.24 -20.01
C GLN A 179 4.21 16.99 -20.09
N ASN A 180 3.45 17.08 -18.99
CA ASN A 180 2.10 17.65 -18.95
C ASN A 180 1.12 16.95 -19.92
N ARG A 181 1.27 15.63 -20.05
CA ARG A 181 0.47 14.75 -20.92
C ARG A 181 -0.37 13.79 -20.08
N ALA A 182 -1.49 13.36 -20.64
CA ALA A 182 -2.41 12.49 -19.94
C ALA A 182 -1.81 11.07 -19.78
N PRO A 183 -1.81 10.47 -18.57
CA PRO A 183 -1.39 9.08 -18.36
C PRO A 183 -2.13 8.08 -19.26
N ALA A 184 -3.39 8.38 -19.59
CA ALA A 184 -4.25 7.61 -20.49
C ALA A 184 -3.62 7.33 -21.87
N GLU A 185 -2.65 8.13 -22.30
CA GLU A 185 -1.96 7.90 -23.57
C GLU A 185 -1.21 6.55 -23.63
N ILE A 186 -0.85 5.96 -22.48
CA ILE A 186 -0.27 4.62 -22.41
C ILE A 186 -1.18 3.53 -23.00
N MET A 187 -2.50 3.74 -23.02
CA MET A 187 -3.44 2.78 -23.61
C MET A 187 -3.10 2.48 -25.09
N ARG A 188 -2.55 3.47 -25.82
CA ARG A 188 -2.09 3.29 -27.20
C ARG A 188 -0.87 2.36 -27.29
N TRP A 189 0.04 2.45 -26.33
CA TRP A 189 1.19 1.55 -26.23
C TRP A 189 0.74 0.11 -25.96
N TYR A 190 -0.18 -0.09 -25.02
CA TYR A 190 -0.77 -1.41 -24.75
C TYR A 190 -1.49 -1.99 -25.97
N ALA A 191 -2.29 -1.19 -26.68
CA ALA A 191 -2.97 -1.64 -27.89
C ALA A 191 -1.98 -2.12 -28.97
N ALA A 192 -0.84 -1.43 -29.13
CA ALA A 192 0.20 -1.82 -30.06
C ALA A 192 0.91 -3.12 -29.63
N GLU A 193 1.24 -3.27 -28.35
CA GLU A 193 1.87 -4.48 -27.80
C GLU A 193 0.96 -5.71 -27.89
N ASP A 194 -0.33 -5.55 -27.58
CA ASP A 194 -1.30 -6.63 -27.69
C ASP A 194 -1.49 -7.07 -29.16
N ALA A 195 -1.46 -6.13 -30.11
CA ALA A 195 -1.49 -6.45 -31.54
C ALA A 195 -0.25 -7.24 -32.00
N LYS A 196 0.95 -6.90 -31.48
CA LYS A 196 2.18 -7.67 -31.74
C LYS A 196 2.08 -9.09 -31.18
N ARG A 197 1.62 -9.25 -29.95
CA ARG A 197 1.45 -10.56 -29.29
C ARG A 197 0.46 -11.46 -30.04
N LYS A 198 -0.62 -10.91 -30.58
CA LYS A 198 -1.58 -11.68 -31.41
C LYS A 198 -0.93 -12.21 -32.69
N LYS A 199 -0.06 -11.42 -33.34
CA LYS A 199 0.68 -11.82 -34.56
C LYS A 199 1.72 -12.91 -34.30
N THR A 200 2.42 -12.89 -33.16
CA THR A 200 3.39 -13.94 -32.81
C THR A 200 2.75 -15.25 -32.38
N ARG A 201 1.54 -15.23 -31.80
CA ARG A 201 0.79 -16.45 -31.44
C ARG A 201 0.08 -17.11 -32.62
N HIS A 202 -0.11 -16.39 -33.73
CA HIS A 202 -0.63 -16.92 -35.00
C HIS A 202 0.38 -16.65 -36.13
N PRO A 203 1.48 -17.40 -36.21
CA PRO A 203 2.32 -17.35 -37.40
C PRO A 203 1.43 -17.74 -38.58
N ARG A 204 1.40 -16.90 -39.62
CA ARG A 204 0.61 -17.14 -40.84
C ARG A 204 0.83 -18.58 -41.29
N GLN A 205 -0.23 -19.39 -41.30
CA GLN A 205 -0.26 -20.61 -42.09
C GLN A 205 -0.25 -20.13 -43.56
N THR A 206 0.93 -20.13 -44.16
CA THR A 206 1.12 -20.05 -45.61
C THR A 206 1.12 -21.45 -46.18
#